data_AF-A0A061HGZ9-F1
#
_entry.id   AF-A0A061HGZ9-F1
#
_cell.length_a   1.000
_cell.length_b   1.000
_cell.length_c   1.000
_cell.angle_alpha   90.00
_cell.angle_beta   90.00
_cell.angle_gamma   90.00
#
_symmetry.space_group_name_H-M   'P 1'
#
loop_
_entity.id
_entity.type
_entity.pdbx_description
1 polymer ?
#
loop_
_entity_poly.entity_id
_entity_poly.type
_entity_poly.pdbx_seq_one_letter_code
_entity_poly.pdbx_strand_id
1 'polypeptide(L)'
;MTATEAFPPLYNHPESSVSYGIRSHSSKPRYKRRSSGLGEFRAGDTSAPALATLDVRLPSPGAIKAQHEIDLKKPFSKRRKAKSLFQLWRRYALKHTWVTPLIIVGIFLSLYAINPTESNPISRFLFLSYKLPAKPSESPQYGKGCRDYAFVSFYVIVLSFTREFIMQNFLRPLARRCGLKSRAKQSRFMEQMYTAIYFGIVGPWGLYVMSGTPVWYFNTRGMYEGFPHKTHEANFKFYYLFQAAYWAQQAIVLVLGMEKPRKDFKELVGHHIVSLALIGLSYRFHFAYMGLGVFITHDISDFFLATSKTLNYLDHPLVGPYFGLFILTWIYLRHYLNLRILWSEFNEFKTVGPYVINWENEQFKGPLSHYISTALLTSLQSLNLFWLYYIFRIAYRFVFENVAEDDRSDNEEKELEDDQVPDLLTTRDESKILNPQVTTNGLTPIQVGLSSGVERSTNSLLNRKEAMRTTIH
;
A
#
# COMPACT_ATOMS: atom_id res chain seq x y z
N MET A 1 -57.74 -64.66 -3.73
CA MET A 1 -56.90 -63.48 -4.02
C MET A 1 -56.53 -62.89 -2.67
N THR A 2 -55.49 -63.47 -2.04
CA THR A 2 -54.09 -62.99 -1.98
C THR A 2 -53.94 -61.90 -0.90
N ALA A 3 -53.73 -62.28 0.36
CA ALA A 3 -52.45 -62.62 1.03
C ALA A 3 -51.63 -61.34 1.34
N THR A 4 -51.61 -60.80 2.57
CA THR A 4 -50.85 -61.16 3.80
C THR A 4 -49.36 -61.42 3.61
N GLU A 5 -48.54 -60.55 4.21
CA GLU A 5 -47.31 -60.80 5.01
C GLU A 5 -46.87 -59.42 5.57
N ALA A 6 -46.70 -59.13 6.88
CA ALA A 6 -45.94 -59.78 7.98
C ALA A 6 -44.41 -59.67 7.73
N PHE A 7 -43.48 -59.33 8.64
CA PHE A 7 -43.42 -59.10 10.10
C PHE A 7 -41.94 -58.61 10.42
N PRO A 8 -41.32 -58.66 11.64
CA PRO A 8 -41.02 -57.47 12.47
C PRO A 8 -39.55 -57.44 13.03
N PRO A 9 -39.27 -57.13 14.33
CA PRO A 9 -38.22 -56.21 14.78
C PRO A 9 -36.89 -56.90 15.17
N LEU A 10 -35.87 -56.11 15.53
CA LEU A 10 -34.61 -56.62 16.07
C LEU A 10 -34.46 -56.38 17.59
N TYR A 11 -33.98 -57.42 18.25
CA TYR A 11 -33.82 -57.66 19.69
C TYR A 11 -32.71 -56.85 20.40
N ASN A 12 -32.78 -56.86 21.73
CA ASN A 12 -31.87 -56.31 22.75
C ASN A 12 -30.59 -57.16 23.02
N HIS A 13 -29.44 -56.48 23.23
CA HIS A 13 -28.34 -56.63 24.26
C HIS A 13 -27.60 -57.97 24.53
N PRO A 14 -26.44 -58.04 25.27
CA PRO A 14 -25.38 -57.06 25.66
C PRO A 14 -23.90 -57.61 25.66
N GLU A 15 -22.95 -56.77 26.14
CA GLU A 15 -21.59 -57.06 26.69
C GLU A 15 -20.48 -57.62 25.76
N SER A 16 -19.18 -57.35 25.91
CA SER A 16 -18.37 -56.34 26.60
C SER A 16 -16.92 -56.54 26.10
N SER A 17 -16.15 -55.48 25.88
CA SER A 17 -14.74 -55.42 26.30
C SER A 17 -14.15 -54.04 25.97
N VAL A 18 -13.79 -53.39 27.06
CA VAL A 18 -13.12 -52.10 27.16
C VAL A 18 -11.68 -52.24 26.67
N SER A 19 -11.22 -51.35 25.80
CA SER A 19 -9.80 -51.04 25.65
C SER A 19 -9.60 -49.53 25.71
N TYR A 20 -8.80 -49.13 26.69
CA TYR A 20 -8.52 -47.78 27.12
C TYR A 20 -7.91 -46.90 26.02
N GLY A 21 -8.37 -45.64 26.02
CA GLY A 21 -7.98 -44.62 25.05
C GLY A 21 -6.53 -44.18 25.15
N ILE A 22 -5.91 -44.02 23.98
CA ILE A 22 -4.77 -43.14 23.78
C ILE A 22 -5.34 -41.82 23.23
N ARG A 23 -5.18 -40.75 24.03
CA ARG A 23 -5.58 -39.39 23.70
C ARG A 23 -4.88 -38.92 22.41
N SER A 24 -5.63 -38.86 21.30
CA SER A 24 -5.23 -38.04 20.17
C SER A 24 -5.50 -36.57 20.52
N HIS A 25 -4.48 -35.74 20.36
CA HIS A 25 -4.62 -34.30 20.51
C HIS A 25 -5.70 -33.79 19.55
N SER A 26 -6.75 -33.24 20.14
CA SER A 26 -7.80 -32.44 19.50
C SER A 26 -7.18 -31.37 18.59
N SER A 27 -7.05 -31.66 17.30
CA SER A 27 -6.98 -30.63 16.27
C SER A 27 -8.39 -30.04 16.15
N LYS A 28 -8.62 -28.90 16.79
CA LYS A 28 -9.85 -28.12 16.59
C LYS A 28 -10.15 -28.04 15.08
N PRO A 29 -11.39 -28.24 14.63
CA PRO A 29 -11.74 -28.04 13.23
C PRO A 29 -11.44 -26.59 12.87
N ARG A 30 -10.41 -26.39 12.05
CA ARG A 30 -10.00 -25.07 11.58
C ARG A 30 -11.04 -24.65 10.57
N TYR A 31 -11.98 -23.80 10.98
CA TYR A 31 -13.01 -23.24 10.10
C TYR A 31 -12.32 -22.69 8.86
N LYS A 32 -12.53 -23.31 7.69
CA LYS A 32 -12.10 -22.75 6.41
C LYS A 32 -12.88 -21.44 6.28
N ARG A 33 -12.18 -20.32 6.44
CA ARG A 33 -12.71 -18.97 6.25
C ARG A 33 -13.24 -18.92 4.81
N ARG A 34 -14.57 -18.82 4.64
CA ARG A 34 -15.15 -18.52 3.32
C ARG A 34 -14.59 -17.19 2.88
N SER A 35 -14.05 -17.13 1.66
CA SER A 35 -13.62 -15.88 1.05
C SER A 35 -14.79 -14.91 1.02
N SER A 36 -14.53 -13.64 1.31
CA SER A 36 -15.50 -12.57 1.16
C SER A 36 -16.11 -12.59 -0.24
N GLY A 37 -17.44 -12.67 -0.35
CA GLY A 37 -18.16 -12.73 -1.63
C GLY A 37 -18.05 -11.47 -2.51
N LEU A 38 -17.36 -10.42 -2.05
CA LEU A 38 -17.15 -9.17 -2.77
C LEU A 38 -15.93 -9.23 -3.74
N GLY A 39 -15.09 -10.27 -3.66
CA GLY A 39 -13.88 -10.39 -4.49
C GLY A 39 -12.84 -9.27 -4.24
N GLU A 40 -11.75 -9.22 -5.00
CA GLU A 40 -10.82 -8.08 -4.98
C GLU A 40 -11.35 -6.96 -5.89
N PHE A 41 -11.67 -5.79 -5.33
CA PHE A 41 -12.11 -4.63 -6.11
C PHE A 41 -11.16 -3.45 -5.95
N ARG A 42 -10.76 -2.85 -7.08
CA ARG A 42 -9.82 -1.71 -7.12
C ARG A 42 -10.43 -0.38 -7.56
N ALA A 43 -11.73 -0.34 -7.86
CA ALA A 43 -12.42 0.87 -8.29
C ALA A 43 -12.29 2.02 -7.29
N GLY A 44 -12.00 3.23 -7.78
CA GLY A 44 -11.87 4.45 -6.98
C GLY A 44 -10.57 4.59 -6.19
N ASP A 45 -9.67 3.60 -6.27
CA ASP A 45 -8.41 3.61 -5.54
C ASP A 45 -7.35 4.42 -6.27
N THR A 46 -7.06 5.58 -5.71
CA THR A 46 -6.11 6.54 -6.26
C THR A 46 -4.72 6.42 -5.60
N SER A 47 -4.50 5.40 -4.77
CA SER A 47 -3.20 5.17 -4.13
C SER A 47 -2.26 4.32 -5.02
N ALA A 48 -1.01 4.77 -5.14
CA ALA A 48 0.04 4.07 -5.84
C ALA A 48 0.74 3.06 -4.91
N PRO A 49 1.26 1.91 -5.37
CA PRO A 49 1.85 0.86 -4.51
C PRO A 49 3.12 1.32 -3.79
N ALA A 50 3.47 0.70 -2.66
CA ALA A 50 4.69 1.05 -1.92
C ALA A 50 5.91 0.24 -2.39
N LEU A 51 7.12 0.72 -2.14
CA LEU A 51 8.34 -0.07 -2.40
C LEU A 51 8.33 -1.36 -1.57
N ALA A 52 7.83 -1.30 -0.33
CA ALA A 52 7.66 -2.45 0.55
C ALA A 52 6.71 -3.53 0.01
N THR A 53 5.89 -3.19 -0.98
CA THR A 53 4.94 -4.09 -1.61
C THR A 53 5.35 -4.55 -3.00
N LEU A 54 6.45 -4.03 -3.55
CA LEU A 54 7.01 -4.53 -4.80
C LEU A 54 7.71 -5.87 -4.62
N ASP A 55 7.45 -6.79 -5.55
CA ASP A 55 8.15 -8.06 -5.67
C ASP A 55 9.54 -7.88 -6.29
N VAL A 56 10.43 -7.22 -5.55
CA VAL A 56 11.85 -7.23 -5.89
C VAL A 56 12.42 -8.58 -5.43
N ARG A 57 12.58 -9.52 -6.37
CA ARG A 57 13.31 -10.79 -6.12
C ARG A 57 14.75 -10.48 -5.71
N LEU A 58 15.01 -10.53 -4.41
CA LEU A 58 16.38 -10.46 -3.88
C LEU A 58 17.13 -11.76 -4.24
N PRO A 59 18.44 -11.69 -4.53
CA PRO A 59 19.24 -12.89 -4.81
C PRO A 59 19.10 -13.93 -3.70
N SER A 60 18.98 -15.21 -4.05
CA SER A 60 18.83 -16.28 -3.08
C SER A 60 20.04 -16.34 -2.13
N PRO A 61 19.87 -16.84 -0.89
CA PRO A 61 20.99 -17.04 0.05
C PRO A 61 22.14 -17.87 -0.56
N GLY A 62 21.81 -18.84 -1.42
CA GLY A 62 22.78 -19.64 -2.17
C GLY A 62 23.57 -18.83 -3.20
N ALA A 63 22.89 -17.99 -3.99
CA ALA A 63 23.55 -17.09 -4.94
C ALA A 63 24.46 -16.06 -4.23
N ILE A 64 24.06 -15.63 -3.02
CA ILE A 64 24.87 -14.74 -2.17
C ILE A 64 26.16 -15.42 -1.71
N LYS A 65 26.06 -16.68 -1.26
CA LYS A 65 27.21 -17.46 -0.80
C LYS A 65 28.18 -17.76 -1.94
N ALA A 66 27.66 -18.14 -3.10
CA ALA A 66 28.45 -18.37 -4.31
C ALA A 66 29.21 -17.09 -4.75
N GLN A 67 28.52 -15.94 -4.77
CA GLN A 67 29.16 -14.67 -5.10
C GLN A 67 30.25 -14.28 -4.08
N HIS A 68 30.00 -14.50 -2.80
CA HIS A 68 30.97 -14.24 -1.73
C HIS A 68 32.22 -15.14 -1.84
N GLU A 69 32.06 -16.41 -2.19
CA GLU A 69 33.17 -17.34 -2.42
C GLU A 69 33.98 -16.99 -3.67
N ILE A 70 33.32 -16.58 -4.75
CA ILE A 70 33.98 -16.05 -5.96
C ILE A 70 34.77 -14.78 -5.61
N ASP A 71 34.21 -13.96 -4.72
CA ASP A 71 34.89 -12.75 -4.28
C ASP A 71 36.10 -13.05 -3.38
N LEU A 72 36.05 -14.02 -2.47
CA LEU A 72 37.20 -14.36 -1.62
C LEU A 72 38.47 -14.77 -2.41
N LYS A 73 38.32 -15.27 -3.65
CA LYS A 73 39.45 -15.71 -4.51
C LYS A 73 40.23 -14.58 -5.22
N LYS A 74 39.80 -13.31 -5.15
CA LYS A 74 40.48 -12.18 -5.83
C LYS A 74 41.35 -11.34 -4.86
N PRO A 75 42.44 -10.69 -5.32
CA PRO A 75 43.35 -9.94 -4.45
C PRO A 75 42.69 -8.75 -3.71
N PHE A 76 43.23 -8.43 -2.54
CA PHE A 76 42.66 -7.48 -1.56
C PHE A 76 42.93 -6.01 -1.96
N SER A 77 41.90 -5.16 -2.01
CA SER A 77 42.02 -3.74 -2.37
C SER A 77 41.08 -2.88 -1.52
N LYS A 78 41.52 -1.69 -1.06
CA LYS A 78 40.69 -0.73 -0.31
C LYS A 78 39.41 -0.34 -1.08
N ARG A 79 39.53 -0.19 -2.41
CA ARG A 79 38.40 0.07 -3.33
C ARG A 79 37.38 -1.07 -3.32
N ARG A 80 37.83 -2.31 -3.07
CA ARG A 80 36.98 -3.49 -2.99
C ARG A 80 36.21 -3.57 -1.67
N LYS A 81 36.84 -3.23 -0.54
CA LYS A 81 36.15 -3.15 0.77
C LYS A 81 35.02 -2.12 0.72
N ALA A 82 35.25 -0.96 0.10
CA ALA A 82 34.21 0.04 -0.14
C ALA A 82 33.08 -0.49 -1.04
N LYS A 83 33.40 -1.19 -2.14
CA LYS A 83 32.38 -1.85 -2.99
C LYS A 83 31.59 -2.92 -2.25
N SER A 84 32.23 -3.72 -1.40
CA SER A 84 31.59 -4.76 -0.58
C SER A 84 30.63 -4.15 0.46
N LEU A 85 31.05 -3.09 1.15
CA LEU A 85 30.20 -2.36 2.09
C LEU A 85 29.03 -1.67 1.38
N PHE A 86 29.27 -1.06 0.22
CA PHE A 86 28.21 -0.45 -0.60
C PHE A 86 27.19 -1.49 -1.09
N GLN A 87 27.64 -2.68 -1.51
CA GLN A 87 26.75 -3.77 -1.90
C GLN A 87 25.95 -4.31 -0.72
N LEU A 88 26.57 -4.44 0.46
CA LEU A 88 25.89 -4.85 1.69
C LEU A 88 24.82 -3.83 2.10
N TRP A 89 25.17 -2.54 2.08
CA TRP A 89 24.24 -1.45 2.34
C TRP A 89 23.10 -1.43 1.33
N ARG A 90 23.39 -1.54 0.03
CA ARG A 90 22.38 -1.60 -1.03
C ARG A 90 21.42 -2.77 -0.80
N ARG A 91 21.91 -3.95 -0.40
CA ARG A 91 21.04 -5.10 -0.06
C ARG A 91 20.17 -4.81 1.16
N TYR A 92 20.75 -4.20 2.19
CA TYR A 92 20.01 -3.82 3.39
C TYR A 92 18.92 -2.79 3.09
N ALA A 93 19.24 -1.75 2.30
CA ALA A 93 18.31 -0.70 1.88
C ALA A 93 17.20 -1.22 0.96
N LEU A 94 17.49 -2.22 0.10
CA LEU A 94 16.46 -2.88 -0.71
C LEU A 94 15.55 -3.80 0.12
N LYS A 95 16.06 -4.39 1.21
CA LYS A 95 15.26 -5.19 2.14
C LYS A 95 14.42 -4.30 3.06
N HIS A 96 15.01 -3.19 3.53
CA HIS A 96 14.41 -2.22 4.43
C HIS A 96 14.26 -0.88 3.70
N THR A 97 13.21 -0.79 2.89
CA THR A 97 12.95 0.32 1.96
C THR A 97 12.80 1.67 2.66
N TRP A 98 12.47 1.68 3.96
CA TRP A 98 12.41 2.89 4.80
C TRP A 98 13.77 3.48 5.17
N VAL A 99 14.86 2.74 5.05
CA VAL A 99 16.20 3.18 5.48
C VAL A 99 16.73 4.31 4.61
N THR A 100 16.58 4.21 3.29
CA THR A 100 17.04 5.26 2.35
C THR A 100 16.37 6.61 2.63
N PRO A 101 15.03 6.74 2.65
CA PRO A 101 14.40 8.02 2.96
C PRO A 101 14.68 8.47 4.40
N LEU A 102 14.83 7.55 5.37
CA LEU A 102 15.23 7.92 6.74
C LEU A 102 16.62 8.56 6.78
N ILE A 103 17.60 8.02 6.07
CA ILE A 103 18.95 8.61 6.00
C ILE A 103 18.86 10.02 5.41
N ILE A 104 18.08 10.21 4.35
CA ILE A 104 17.91 11.53 3.73
C ILE A 104 17.28 12.50 4.72
N VAL A 105 16.20 12.11 5.43
CA VAL A 105 15.61 12.94 6.49
C VAL A 105 16.65 13.27 7.57
N GLY A 106 17.43 12.28 8.02
CA GLY A 106 18.50 12.47 8.99
C GLY A 106 19.57 13.46 8.54
N ILE A 107 19.93 13.48 7.25
CA ILE A 107 20.87 14.46 6.68
C ILE A 107 20.29 15.87 6.79
N PHE A 108 19.04 16.09 6.38
CA PHE A 108 18.40 17.40 6.50
C PHE A 108 18.35 17.87 7.96
N LEU A 109 17.92 17.01 8.88
CA LEU A 109 17.86 17.34 10.31
C LEU A 109 19.25 17.64 10.89
N SER A 110 20.27 16.89 10.51
CA SER A 110 21.65 17.11 10.96
C SER A 110 22.21 18.43 10.43
N LEU A 111 21.98 18.75 9.15
CA LEU A 111 22.40 20.02 8.56
C LEU A 111 21.69 21.22 9.20
N TYR A 112 20.44 21.05 9.63
CA TYR A 112 19.75 22.06 10.41
C TYR A 112 20.33 22.21 11.83
N ALA A 113 20.63 21.09 12.50
CA ALA A 113 21.16 21.10 13.87
C ALA A 113 22.52 21.80 14.01
N ILE A 114 23.33 21.84 12.94
CA ILE A 114 24.60 22.58 12.92
C ILE A 114 24.39 24.09 13.10
N ASN A 115 23.32 24.64 12.54
CA ASN A 115 22.95 26.06 12.67
C ASN A 115 21.42 26.17 12.71
N PRO A 116 20.79 26.05 13.90
CA PRO A 116 19.34 26.01 14.06
C PRO A 116 18.74 27.43 14.05
N THR A 117 18.99 28.17 12.97
CA THR A 117 18.48 29.53 12.77
C THR A 117 17.78 29.64 11.42
N GLU A 118 16.93 30.67 11.25
CA GLU A 118 16.26 30.95 9.97
C GLU A 118 17.24 31.28 8.83
N SER A 119 18.48 31.65 9.18
CA SER A 119 19.55 31.88 8.20
C SER A 119 19.97 30.61 7.45
N ASN A 120 19.75 29.44 8.06
CA ASN A 120 20.08 28.16 7.45
C ASN A 120 19.18 27.89 6.24
N PRO A 121 19.71 27.59 5.04
CA PRO A 121 18.89 27.28 3.87
C PRO A 121 17.98 26.06 4.08
N ILE A 122 18.35 25.15 4.99
CA ILE A 122 17.57 23.96 5.35
C ILE A 122 16.28 24.31 6.09
N SER A 123 16.22 25.46 6.77
CA SER A 123 15.01 25.91 7.48
C SER A 123 13.78 25.95 6.56
N ARG A 124 13.98 26.27 5.27
CA ARG A 124 12.95 26.36 4.23
C ARG A 124 12.32 25.01 3.87
N PHE A 125 13.01 23.91 4.15
CA PHE A 125 12.53 22.55 3.93
C PHE A 125 11.73 22.05 5.13
N LEU A 126 12.12 22.46 6.35
CA LEU A 126 11.53 22.00 7.61
C LEU A 126 10.32 22.82 8.05
N PHE A 127 10.35 24.14 7.81
CA PHE A 127 9.36 25.08 8.32
C PHE A 127 8.69 25.88 7.21
N LEU A 128 7.49 26.40 7.51
CA LEU A 128 6.75 27.27 6.60
C LEU A 128 7.56 28.54 6.29
N SER A 129 7.67 28.84 5.01
CA SER A 129 8.30 30.08 4.51
C SER A 129 7.30 31.23 4.43
N TYR A 130 7.81 32.47 4.37
CA TYR A 130 7.04 33.70 4.15
C TYR A 130 6.11 34.09 5.30
N LYS A 131 6.57 33.97 6.54
CA LYS A 131 5.86 34.48 7.71
C LYS A 131 5.76 36.01 7.63
N LEU A 132 4.55 36.53 7.80
CA LEU A 132 4.28 37.97 7.83
C LEU A 132 4.32 38.50 9.27
N PRO A 133 4.64 39.79 9.47
CA PRO A 133 4.55 40.41 10.79
C PRO A 133 3.11 40.36 11.28
N ALA A 134 2.89 39.75 12.44
CA ALA A 134 1.57 39.61 13.06
C ALA A 134 1.50 40.45 14.33
N LYS A 135 0.33 41.05 14.58
CA LYS A 135 0.05 41.68 15.87
C LYS A 135 -0.08 40.60 16.95
N PRO A 136 0.22 40.89 18.23
CA PRO A 136 0.16 39.90 19.30
C PRO A 136 -1.21 39.20 19.48
N SER A 137 -2.29 39.84 19.02
CA SER A 137 -3.67 39.36 19.14
C SER A 137 -4.18 38.56 17.93
N GLU A 138 -3.38 38.42 16.87
CA GLU A 138 -3.81 37.78 15.60
C GLU A 138 -2.97 36.54 15.28
N SER A 139 -3.60 35.53 14.68
CA SER A 139 -2.90 34.33 14.19
C SER A 139 -1.85 34.71 13.15
N PRO A 140 -0.62 34.13 13.20
CA PRO A 140 0.42 34.43 12.23
C PRO A 140 0.00 33.99 10.82
N GLN A 141 0.08 34.94 9.89
CA GLN A 141 -0.24 34.75 8.48
C GLN A 141 1.02 34.45 7.67
N TYR A 142 0.87 33.63 6.63
CA TYR A 142 1.95 33.23 5.73
C TYR A 142 1.58 33.54 4.29
N GLY A 143 2.49 34.19 3.57
CA GLY A 143 2.41 34.37 2.12
C GLY A 143 2.77 33.10 1.35
N LYS A 144 2.91 33.21 0.03
CA LYS A 144 3.21 32.08 -0.87
C LYS A 144 4.42 32.39 -1.74
N GLY A 145 5.18 31.38 -2.13
CA GLY A 145 6.28 31.57 -3.08
C GLY A 145 7.11 30.32 -3.35
N CYS A 146 8.17 30.46 -4.14
CA CYS A 146 8.96 29.33 -4.63
C CYS A 146 9.62 28.48 -3.52
N ARG A 147 9.85 29.04 -2.32
CA ARG A 147 10.39 28.29 -1.19
C ARG A 147 9.43 27.20 -0.69
N ASP A 148 8.14 27.31 -1.01
CA ASP A 148 7.16 26.29 -0.64
C ASP A 148 7.39 24.96 -1.40
N TYR A 149 8.02 24.99 -2.58
CA TYR A 149 8.44 23.77 -3.28
C TYR A 149 9.53 23.00 -2.52
N ALA A 150 10.43 23.71 -1.81
CA ALA A 150 11.44 23.09 -0.97
C ALA A 150 10.77 22.32 0.18
N PHE A 151 9.82 22.97 0.87
CA PHE A 151 8.99 22.35 1.90
C PHE A 151 8.28 21.09 1.36
N VAL A 152 7.57 21.20 0.24
CA VAL A 152 6.87 20.05 -0.38
C VAL A 152 7.84 18.92 -0.69
N SER A 153 9.01 19.21 -1.28
CA SER A 153 10.01 18.20 -1.63
C SER A 153 10.57 17.44 -0.41
N PHE A 154 10.78 18.13 0.71
CA PHE A 154 11.21 17.48 1.95
C PHE A 154 10.12 16.59 2.53
N TYR A 155 8.87 17.08 2.56
CA TYR A 155 7.76 16.29 3.07
C TYR A 155 7.40 15.09 2.19
N VAL A 156 7.69 15.12 0.88
CA VAL A 156 7.65 13.91 0.02
C VAL A 156 8.58 12.82 0.54
N ILE A 157 9.78 13.19 1.00
CA ILE A 157 10.77 12.25 1.55
C ILE A 157 10.29 11.74 2.92
N VAL A 158 9.79 12.62 3.79
CA VAL A 158 9.24 12.26 5.10
C VAL A 158 8.06 11.30 4.96
N LEU A 159 7.16 11.56 4.02
CA LEU A 159 6.00 10.71 3.74
C LEU A 159 6.43 9.36 3.16
N SER A 160 7.45 9.35 2.28
CA SER A 160 8.03 8.11 1.77
C SER A 160 8.63 7.26 2.89
N PHE A 161 9.40 7.87 3.80
CA PHE A 161 9.90 7.19 4.99
C PHE A 161 8.75 6.64 5.85
N THR A 162 7.80 7.50 6.21
CA THR A 162 6.68 7.16 7.10
C THR A 162 5.87 5.99 6.54
N ARG A 163 5.58 6.04 5.24
CA ARG A 163 4.88 4.97 4.52
C ARG A 163 5.59 3.64 4.62
N GLU A 164 6.85 3.60 4.18
CA GLU A 164 7.63 2.36 4.16
C GLU A 164 7.86 1.81 5.57
N PHE A 165 8.07 2.70 6.55
CA PHE A 165 8.27 2.33 7.95
C PHE A 165 7.00 1.70 8.55
N ILE A 166 5.84 2.34 8.37
CA ILE A 166 4.55 1.82 8.84
C ILE A 166 4.24 0.48 8.16
N MET A 167 4.40 0.39 6.84
CA MET A 167 4.09 -0.82 6.09
C MET A 167 4.97 -2.01 6.51
N GLN A 168 6.29 -1.82 6.60
CA GLN A 168 7.20 -2.92 6.94
C GLN A 168 7.19 -3.29 8.42
N ASN A 169 7.16 -2.31 9.33
CA ASN A 169 7.37 -2.56 10.76
C ASN A 169 6.07 -2.79 11.53
N PHE A 170 4.93 -2.27 11.06
CA PHE A 170 3.64 -2.41 11.76
C PHE A 170 2.65 -3.25 10.96
N LEU A 171 2.40 -2.88 9.70
CA LEU A 171 1.33 -3.50 8.91
C LEU A 171 1.69 -4.90 8.43
N ARG A 172 2.95 -5.17 8.08
CA ARG A 172 3.39 -6.51 7.68
C ARG A 172 3.27 -7.54 8.81
N PRO A 173 3.73 -7.26 10.05
CA PRO A 173 3.42 -8.13 11.20
C PRO A 173 1.91 -8.26 11.46
N LEU A 174 1.16 -7.16 11.35
CA LEU A 174 -0.30 -7.19 11.56
C LEU A 174 -1.00 -8.09 10.54
N ALA A 175 -0.66 -7.98 9.26
CA ALA A 175 -1.23 -8.82 8.20
C ALA A 175 -1.01 -10.31 8.47
N ARG A 176 0.18 -10.68 8.97
CA ARG A 176 0.49 -12.06 9.38
C ARG A 176 -0.30 -12.49 10.61
N ARG A 177 -0.45 -11.61 11.60
CA ARG A 177 -1.27 -11.87 12.81
C ARG A 177 -2.75 -12.06 12.46
N CYS A 178 -3.25 -11.32 11.47
CA CYS A 178 -4.61 -11.46 10.93
C CYS A 178 -4.81 -12.74 10.09
N GLY A 179 -3.76 -13.54 9.89
CA GLY A 179 -3.83 -14.84 9.22
C GLY A 179 -3.78 -14.78 7.69
N LEU A 180 -3.39 -13.64 7.08
CA LEU A 180 -3.23 -13.55 5.63
C LEU A 180 -2.00 -14.35 5.19
N LYS A 181 -2.21 -15.42 4.43
CA LYS A 181 -1.13 -16.31 3.96
C LYS A 181 -0.47 -15.85 2.65
N SER A 182 -1.28 -15.40 1.69
CA SER A 182 -0.78 -14.94 0.38
C SER A 182 0.03 -13.65 0.52
N ARG A 183 1.18 -13.58 -0.16
CA ARG A 183 2.04 -12.39 -0.21
C ARG A 183 1.36 -11.23 -0.93
N ALA A 184 0.66 -11.51 -2.03
CA ALA A 184 -0.15 -10.52 -2.74
C ALA A 184 -1.28 -9.97 -1.84
N LYS A 185 -2.03 -10.83 -1.15
CA LYS A 185 -3.10 -10.40 -0.24
C LYS A 185 -2.54 -9.58 0.95
N GLN A 186 -1.39 -9.98 1.50
CA GLN A 186 -0.68 -9.19 2.52
C GLN A 186 -0.29 -7.81 1.98
N SER A 187 0.25 -7.76 0.77
CA SER A 187 0.68 -6.53 0.10
C SER A 187 -0.49 -5.54 -0.05
N ARG A 188 -1.60 -5.98 -0.65
CA ARG A 188 -2.81 -5.17 -0.83
C ARG A 188 -3.44 -4.72 0.48
N PHE A 189 -3.49 -5.61 1.47
CA PHE A 189 -3.95 -5.25 2.81
C PHE A 189 -3.09 -4.15 3.43
N MET A 190 -1.77 -4.22 3.31
CA MET A 190 -0.89 -3.17 3.85
C MET A 190 -1.08 -1.84 3.11
N GLU A 191 -1.26 -1.86 1.78
CA GLU A 191 -1.52 -0.64 0.99
C GLU A 191 -2.79 0.05 1.46
N GLN A 192 -3.90 -0.68 1.53
CA GLN A 192 -5.18 -0.12 1.96
C GLN A 192 -5.17 0.30 3.43
N MET A 193 -4.55 -0.48 4.31
CA MET A 193 -4.46 -0.12 5.72
C MET A 193 -3.60 1.13 5.94
N TYR A 194 -2.52 1.31 5.18
CA TYR A 194 -1.74 2.55 5.22
C TYR A 194 -2.59 3.74 4.78
N THR A 195 -3.31 3.61 3.67
CA THR A 195 -4.23 4.65 3.16
C THR A 195 -5.30 5.00 4.21
N ALA A 196 -5.88 3.99 4.87
CA ALA A 196 -6.84 4.19 5.96
C ALA A 196 -6.23 4.92 7.18
N ILE A 197 -5.00 4.59 7.58
CA ILE A 197 -4.30 5.29 8.67
C ILE A 197 -4.04 6.75 8.29
N TYR A 198 -3.55 6.99 7.07
CA TYR A 198 -3.23 8.33 6.59
C TYR A 198 -4.48 9.22 6.58
N PHE A 199 -5.55 8.81 5.90
CA PHE A 199 -6.78 9.60 5.81
C PHE A 199 -7.58 9.63 7.12
N GLY A 200 -7.43 8.62 7.98
CA GLY A 200 -7.99 8.64 9.33
C GLY A 200 -7.39 9.73 10.23
N ILE A 201 -6.20 10.24 9.91
CA ILE A 201 -5.55 11.35 10.61
C ILE A 201 -5.76 12.66 9.84
N VAL A 202 -5.47 12.66 8.55
CA VAL A 202 -5.46 13.88 7.72
C VAL A 202 -6.88 14.37 7.43
N GLY A 203 -7.87 13.49 7.25
CA GLY A 203 -9.26 13.87 7.02
C GLY A 203 -9.84 14.71 8.17
N PRO A 204 -9.83 14.24 9.42
CA PRO A 204 -10.27 15.03 10.58
C PRO A 204 -9.47 16.33 10.76
N TRP A 205 -8.15 16.30 10.51
CA TRP A 205 -7.33 17.51 10.56
C TRP A 205 -7.74 18.53 9.49
N GLY A 206 -8.08 18.08 8.28
CA GLY A 206 -8.62 18.92 7.21
C GLY A 206 -9.94 19.58 7.59
N LEU A 207 -10.86 18.84 8.22
CA LEU A 207 -12.10 19.40 8.76
C LEU A 207 -11.82 20.46 9.84
N TYR A 208 -10.88 20.19 10.74
CA TYR A 208 -10.46 21.18 11.74
C TYR A 208 -9.91 22.46 11.07
N VAL A 209 -9.03 22.33 10.08
CA VAL A 209 -8.53 23.46 9.29
C VAL A 209 -9.67 24.21 8.61
N MET A 210 -10.63 23.51 8.01
CA MET A 210 -11.77 24.12 7.32
C MET A 210 -12.68 24.91 8.27
N SER A 211 -12.81 24.47 9.52
CA SER A 211 -13.62 25.17 10.54
C SER A 211 -13.12 26.57 10.86
N GLY A 212 -11.82 26.81 10.68
CA GLY A 212 -11.21 28.14 10.82
C GLY A 212 -11.34 29.03 9.58
N THR A 213 -12.04 28.59 8.53
CA THR A 213 -12.14 29.31 7.24
C THR A 213 -13.60 29.67 6.91
N PRO A 214 -13.83 30.65 6.02
CA PRO A 214 -15.17 30.97 5.51
C PRO A 214 -15.85 29.82 4.75
N VAL A 215 -15.11 28.76 4.42
CA VAL A 215 -15.55 27.58 3.66
C VAL A 215 -16.17 26.51 4.57
N TRP A 216 -16.27 26.75 5.89
CA TRP A 216 -16.82 25.78 6.83
C TRP A 216 -18.14 25.16 6.34
N TYR A 217 -18.23 23.84 6.50
CA TYR A 217 -19.29 23.00 5.95
C TYR A 217 -19.61 23.24 4.46
N PHE A 218 -18.57 23.38 3.63
CA PHE A 218 -18.64 23.55 2.18
C PHE A 218 -19.44 24.79 1.76
N ASN A 219 -19.30 25.90 2.51
CA ASN A 219 -19.85 27.18 2.10
C ASN A 219 -19.10 27.71 0.87
N THR A 220 -19.71 27.56 -0.31
CA THR A 220 -19.12 27.91 -1.60
C THR A 220 -18.87 29.41 -1.75
N ARG A 221 -19.72 30.25 -1.16
CA ARG A 221 -19.54 31.71 -1.20
C ARG A 221 -18.20 32.13 -0.58
N GLY A 222 -17.82 31.46 0.52
CA GLY A 222 -16.55 31.68 1.22
C GLY A 222 -15.31 31.34 0.39
N MET A 223 -15.45 30.60 -0.72
CA MET A 223 -14.36 30.31 -1.65
C MET A 223 -13.98 31.53 -2.51
N TYR A 224 -14.88 32.51 -2.64
CA TYR A 224 -14.70 33.68 -3.51
C TYR A 224 -14.71 35.00 -2.74
N GLU A 225 -15.35 35.03 -1.57
CA GLU A 225 -15.42 36.21 -0.72
C GLU A 225 -14.01 36.63 -0.25
N GLY A 226 -13.70 37.92 -0.40
CA GLY A 226 -12.36 38.45 -0.06
C GLY A 226 -11.23 38.00 -0.99
N PHE A 227 -11.54 37.43 -2.17
CA PHE A 227 -10.53 37.06 -3.15
C PHE A 227 -9.80 38.31 -3.71
N PRO A 228 -8.45 38.30 -3.82
CA PRO A 228 -7.54 37.15 -3.74
C PRO A 228 -7.09 36.78 -2.32
N HIS A 229 -7.15 35.49 -2.00
CA HIS A 229 -6.61 34.94 -0.75
C HIS A 229 -5.09 34.79 -0.84
N LYS A 230 -4.37 35.90 -0.60
CA LYS A 230 -2.91 35.97 -0.70
C LYS A 230 -2.18 35.23 0.42
N THR A 231 -2.78 35.22 1.60
CA THR A 231 -2.16 34.72 2.81
C THR A 231 -3.07 33.70 3.49
N HIS A 232 -2.46 32.81 4.25
CA HIS A 232 -3.17 31.82 5.04
C HIS A 232 -2.55 31.66 6.42
N GLU A 233 -3.35 31.22 7.38
CA GLU A 233 -2.86 30.81 8.69
C GLU A 233 -1.87 29.65 8.58
N ALA A 234 -0.98 29.53 9.57
CA ALA A 234 0.03 28.48 9.62
C ALA A 234 -0.56 27.08 9.41
N ASN A 235 -1.63 26.73 10.14
CA ASN A 235 -2.26 25.41 10.06
C ASN A 235 -2.82 25.13 8.67
N PHE A 236 -3.52 26.10 8.06
CA PHE A 236 -4.03 25.96 6.69
C PHE A 236 -2.89 25.75 5.69
N LYS A 237 -1.87 26.63 5.73
CA LYS A 237 -0.77 26.57 4.77
C LYS A 237 0.00 25.25 4.90
N PHE A 238 0.28 24.81 6.12
CA PHE A 238 0.94 23.54 6.38
C PHE A 238 0.11 22.39 5.84
N TYR A 239 -1.17 22.31 6.21
CA TYR A 239 -2.07 21.25 5.74
C TYR A 239 -2.09 21.16 4.22
N TYR A 240 -2.25 22.30 3.55
CA TYR A 240 -2.35 22.35 2.09
C TYR A 240 -1.06 21.89 1.41
N LEU A 241 0.11 22.36 1.88
CA LEU A 241 1.41 21.95 1.33
C LEU A 241 1.77 20.50 1.68
N PHE A 242 1.36 20.03 2.85
CA PHE A 242 1.54 18.64 3.26
C PHE A 242 0.71 17.69 2.39
N GLN A 243 -0.54 18.06 2.09
CA GLN A 243 -1.37 17.33 1.12
C GLN A 243 -0.77 17.36 -0.30
N ALA A 244 -0.24 18.50 -0.73
CA ALA A 244 0.49 18.59 -2.00
C ALA A 244 1.70 17.63 -2.02
N ALA A 245 2.45 17.51 -0.92
CA ALA A 245 3.55 16.56 -0.80
C ALA A 245 3.09 15.09 -0.86
N TYR A 246 1.95 14.76 -0.24
CA TYR A 246 1.38 13.42 -0.34
C TYR A 246 0.99 13.06 -1.77
N TRP A 247 0.24 13.92 -2.46
CA TRP A 247 -0.18 13.66 -3.83
C TRP A 247 0.99 13.64 -4.82
N ALA A 248 2.02 14.47 -4.59
CA ALA A 248 3.28 14.41 -5.34
C ALA A 248 4.01 13.08 -5.08
N GLN A 249 4.06 12.61 -3.84
CA GLN A 249 4.67 11.32 -3.48
C GLN A 249 3.95 10.15 -4.17
N GLN A 250 2.61 10.13 -4.18
CA GLN A 250 1.84 9.11 -4.89
C GLN A 250 2.11 9.15 -6.41
N ALA A 251 2.15 10.34 -7.02
CA ALA A 251 2.42 10.48 -8.44
C ALA A 251 3.84 10.05 -8.83
N ILE A 252 4.86 10.35 -8.03
CA ILE A 252 6.24 9.91 -8.27
C ILE A 252 6.31 8.38 -8.31
N VAL A 253 5.69 7.73 -7.33
CA VAL A 253 5.63 6.27 -7.25
C VAL A 253 4.94 5.67 -8.48
N LEU A 254 3.82 6.27 -8.91
CA LEU A 254 3.09 5.85 -10.10
C LEU A 254 3.96 5.98 -11.38
N VAL A 255 4.62 7.12 -11.58
CA VAL A 255 5.45 7.41 -12.75
C VAL A 255 6.70 6.53 -12.83
N LEU A 256 7.26 6.13 -11.68
CA LEU A 256 8.39 5.21 -11.63
C LEU A 256 8.03 3.79 -12.09
N GLY A 257 6.79 3.53 -12.53
CA GLY A 257 6.37 2.23 -13.06
C GLY A 257 6.39 1.14 -11.99
N MET A 258 6.40 1.54 -10.73
CA MET A 258 6.32 0.63 -9.59
C MET A 258 4.95 -0.07 -9.54
N GLU A 259 3.98 0.41 -10.30
CA GLU A 259 2.66 -0.19 -10.42
C GLU A 259 2.51 -1.00 -11.70
N LYS A 260 2.19 -2.29 -11.55
CA LYS A 260 1.75 -3.13 -12.67
C LYS A 260 0.48 -2.50 -13.28
N PRO A 261 0.45 -2.20 -14.59
CA PRO A 261 -0.69 -1.54 -15.22
C PRO A 261 -2.01 -2.26 -14.96
N ARG A 262 -2.93 -1.58 -14.28
CA ARG A 262 -4.31 -2.03 -14.04
C ARG A 262 -5.20 -1.75 -15.26
N LYS A 263 -6.42 -2.31 -15.27
CA LYS A 263 -7.41 -2.07 -16.34
C LYS A 263 -7.88 -0.61 -16.42
N ASP A 264 -7.76 0.14 -15.33
CA ASP A 264 -8.07 1.58 -15.19
C ASP A 264 -6.81 2.45 -15.04
N PHE A 265 -5.64 1.95 -15.46
CA PHE A 265 -4.37 2.65 -15.27
C PHE A 265 -4.31 4.00 -15.98
N LYS A 266 -4.94 4.13 -17.16
CA LYS A 266 -4.96 5.40 -17.91
C LYS A 266 -5.77 6.45 -17.17
N GLU A 267 -6.91 6.07 -16.62
CA GLU A 267 -7.79 6.92 -15.83
C GLU A 267 -7.14 7.30 -14.50
N LEU A 268 -6.40 6.38 -13.86
CA LEU A 268 -5.58 6.66 -12.69
C LEU A 268 -4.48 7.68 -12.98
N VAL A 269 -3.72 7.51 -14.07
CA VAL A 269 -2.70 8.48 -14.49
C VAL A 269 -3.34 9.83 -14.81
N GLY A 270 -4.46 9.83 -15.55
CA GLY A 270 -5.24 11.04 -15.84
C GLY A 270 -5.70 11.75 -14.57
N HIS A 271 -6.17 11.01 -13.57
CA HIS A 271 -6.51 11.54 -12.25
C HIS A 271 -5.33 12.23 -11.59
N HIS A 272 -4.15 11.61 -11.53
CA HIS A 272 -2.99 12.25 -10.91
C HIS A 272 -2.55 13.53 -11.64
N ILE A 273 -2.66 13.57 -12.97
CA ILE A 273 -2.39 14.79 -13.75
C ILE A 273 -3.38 15.89 -13.36
N VAL A 274 -4.68 15.59 -13.37
CA VAL A 274 -5.74 16.56 -13.02
C VAL A 274 -5.62 17.02 -11.57
N SER A 275 -5.39 16.10 -10.63
CA SER A 275 -5.24 16.39 -9.20
C SER A 275 -4.03 17.27 -8.93
N LEU A 276 -2.86 16.95 -9.49
CA LEU A 276 -1.66 17.80 -9.32
C LEU A 276 -1.84 19.17 -9.98
N ALA A 277 -2.51 19.26 -11.13
CA ALA A 277 -2.84 20.52 -11.76
C ALA A 277 -3.79 21.36 -10.88
N LEU A 278 -4.84 20.76 -10.32
CA LEU A 278 -5.75 21.44 -9.38
C LEU A 278 -5.01 21.97 -8.16
N ILE A 279 -4.17 21.16 -7.52
CA ILE A 279 -3.39 21.55 -6.34
C ILE A 279 -2.44 22.70 -6.68
N GLY A 280 -1.64 22.55 -7.74
CA GLY A 280 -0.63 23.52 -8.12
C GLY A 280 -1.24 24.86 -8.55
N LEU A 281 -2.24 24.83 -9.43
CA LEU A 281 -2.88 26.03 -9.97
C LEU A 281 -3.72 26.73 -8.92
N SER A 282 -4.50 26.01 -8.11
CA SER A 282 -5.31 26.66 -7.07
C SER A 282 -4.43 27.28 -5.97
N TYR A 283 -3.29 26.68 -5.62
CA TYR A 283 -2.33 27.32 -4.73
C TYR A 283 -1.71 28.59 -5.36
N ARG A 284 -1.22 28.48 -6.60
CA ARG A 284 -0.52 29.55 -7.32
C ARG A 284 -1.39 30.76 -7.63
N PHE A 285 -2.69 30.53 -7.90
CA PHE A 285 -3.65 31.55 -8.31
C PHE A 285 -4.69 31.88 -7.23
N HIS A 286 -4.41 31.58 -5.96
CA HIS A 286 -5.24 31.97 -4.79
C HIS A 286 -6.61 31.30 -4.65
N PHE A 287 -6.87 30.19 -5.36
CA PHE A 287 -8.10 29.39 -5.20
C PHE A 287 -7.96 28.25 -4.15
N ALA A 288 -7.04 28.39 -3.20
CA ALA A 288 -6.72 27.32 -2.24
C ALA A 288 -7.91 26.91 -1.35
N TYR A 289 -8.88 27.80 -1.11
CA TYR A 289 -10.12 27.50 -0.39
C TYR A 289 -11.03 26.52 -1.12
N MET A 290 -11.12 26.62 -2.44
CA MET A 290 -11.79 25.62 -3.27
C MET A 290 -11.04 24.28 -3.20
N GLY A 291 -9.70 24.33 -3.32
CA GLY A 291 -8.84 23.16 -3.19
C GLY A 291 -8.99 22.45 -1.83
N LEU A 292 -9.14 23.21 -0.73
CA LEU A 292 -9.41 22.65 0.60
C LEU A 292 -10.71 21.85 0.63
N GLY A 293 -11.78 22.39 0.06
CA GLY A 293 -13.06 21.68 -0.07
C GLY A 293 -12.90 20.37 -0.85
N VAL A 294 -12.23 20.41 -2.00
CA VAL A 294 -11.97 19.22 -2.81
C VAL A 294 -11.11 18.19 -2.06
N PHE A 295 -10.06 18.60 -1.35
CA PHE A 295 -9.26 17.68 -0.54
C PHE A 295 -10.12 16.92 0.47
N ILE A 296 -10.93 17.62 1.25
CA ILE A 296 -11.71 17.01 2.33
C ILE A 296 -12.74 16.01 1.79
N THR A 297 -13.42 16.32 0.68
CA THR A 297 -14.36 15.35 0.08
C THR A 297 -13.63 14.10 -0.38
N HIS A 298 -12.41 14.24 -0.91
CA HIS A 298 -11.62 13.15 -1.44
C HIS A 298 -11.00 12.28 -0.32
N ASP A 299 -10.38 12.90 0.67
CA ASP A 299 -9.71 12.22 1.78
C ASP A 299 -10.68 11.39 2.62
N ILE A 300 -11.84 11.95 2.97
CA ILE A 300 -12.83 11.25 3.80
C ILE A 300 -13.42 10.07 3.02
N SER A 301 -13.75 10.24 1.74
CA SER A 301 -14.29 9.12 0.94
C SER A 301 -13.24 8.02 0.71
N ASP A 302 -11.97 8.38 0.53
CA ASP A 302 -10.89 7.41 0.37
C ASP A 302 -10.60 6.64 1.66
N PHE A 303 -10.82 7.25 2.82
CA PHE A 303 -10.81 6.53 4.10
C PHE A 303 -11.83 5.38 4.08
N PHE A 304 -13.10 5.66 3.74
CA PHE A 304 -14.15 4.63 3.69
C PHE A 304 -13.90 3.57 2.62
N LEU A 305 -13.31 3.94 1.48
CA LEU A 305 -12.91 2.98 0.45
C LEU A 305 -11.84 2.03 0.98
N ALA A 306 -10.77 2.58 1.56
CA ALA A 306 -9.62 1.84 2.04
C ALA A 306 -9.99 0.88 3.19
N THR A 307 -10.82 1.34 4.13
CA THR A 307 -11.32 0.51 5.23
C THR A 307 -12.30 -0.55 4.74
N SER A 308 -13.16 -0.26 3.76
CA SER A 308 -14.05 -1.26 3.15
C SER A 308 -13.26 -2.41 2.54
N LYS A 309 -12.22 -2.10 1.76
CA LYS A 309 -11.31 -3.11 1.21
C LYS A 309 -10.53 -3.86 2.28
N THR A 310 -10.10 -3.16 3.33
CA THR A 310 -9.40 -3.78 4.46
C THR A 310 -10.28 -4.82 5.15
N LEU A 311 -11.56 -4.49 5.43
CA LEU A 311 -12.53 -5.43 5.98
C LEU A 311 -12.77 -6.62 5.04
N ASN A 312 -12.78 -6.36 3.73
CA ASN A 312 -12.92 -7.38 2.71
C ASN A 312 -11.74 -8.36 2.70
N TYR A 313 -10.49 -7.86 2.74
CA TYR A 313 -9.31 -8.72 2.85
C TYR A 313 -9.27 -9.54 4.14
N LEU A 314 -9.90 -9.03 5.21
CA LEU A 314 -10.07 -9.73 6.47
C LEU A 314 -11.29 -10.65 6.50
N ASP A 315 -12.05 -10.77 5.42
CA ASP A 315 -13.30 -11.56 5.37
C ASP A 315 -14.21 -11.25 6.59
N HIS A 316 -14.32 -9.97 6.95
CA HIS A 316 -15.05 -9.52 8.14
C HIS A 316 -16.57 -9.57 7.92
N PRO A 317 -17.40 -9.96 8.90
CA PRO A 317 -18.86 -10.02 8.73
C PRO A 317 -19.52 -8.67 8.37
N LEU A 318 -18.86 -7.55 8.69
CA LEU A 318 -19.36 -6.20 8.38
C LEU A 318 -19.07 -5.73 6.95
N VAL A 319 -18.48 -6.56 6.07
CA VAL A 319 -18.13 -6.15 4.69
C VAL A 319 -19.34 -5.59 3.94
N GLY A 320 -20.49 -6.28 3.95
CA GLY A 320 -21.69 -5.84 3.25
C GLY A 320 -22.22 -4.49 3.76
N PRO A 321 -22.58 -4.36 5.06
CA PRO A 321 -23.05 -3.09 5.62
C PRO A 321 -22.06 -1.93 5.45
N TYR A 322 -20.76 -2.20 5.62
CA TYR A 322 -19.72 -1.17 5.49
C TYR A 322 -19.49 -0.77 4.03
N PHE A 323 -19.60 -1.69 3.08
CA PHE A 323 -19.57 -1.39 1.65
C PHE A 323 -20.76 -0.50 1.25
N GLY A 324 -21.96 -0.75 1.78
CA GLY A 324 -23.11 0.14 1.62
C GLY A 324 -22.85 1.55 2.16
N LEU A 325 -22.29 1.67 3.37
CA LEU A 325 -21.89 2.95 3.96
C LEU A 325 -20.86 3.69 3.10
N PHE A 326 -19.89 2.97 2.54
CA PHE A 326 -18.91 3.50 1.61
C PHE A 326 -19.60 4.09 0.36
N ILE A 327 -20.55 3.39 -0.26
CA ILE A 327 -21.28 3.90 -1.43
C ILE A 327 -22.01 5.20 -1.10
N LEU A 328 -22.74 5.25 0.02
CA LEU A 328 -23.45 6.44 0.46
C LEU A 328 -22.50 7.62 0.66
N THR A 329 -21.37 7.37 1.33
CA THR A 329 -20.35 8.38 1.59
C THR A 329 -19.69 8.87 0.31
N TRP A 330 -19.40 7.96 -0.64
CA TRP A 330 -18.88 8.29 -1.95
C TRP A 330 -19.85 9.19 -2.73
N ILE A 331 -21.13 8.84 -2.79
CA ILE A 331 -22.15 9.65 -3.47
C ILE A 331 -22.23 11.05 -2.86
N TYR A 332 -22.32 11.14 -1.54
CA TYR A 332 -22.43 12.44 -0.87
C TYR A 332 -21.18 13.30 -1.06
N LEU A 333 -19.99 12.76 -0.81
CA LEU A 333 -18.75 13.54 -0.85
C LEU A 333 -18.23 13.75 -2.28
N ARG A 334 -18.12 12.68 -3.08
CA ARG A 334 -17.52 12.73 -4.43
C ARG A 334 -18.44 13.29 -5.49
N HIS A 335 -19.76 13.25 -5.28
CA HIS A 335 -20.73 13.74 -6.26
C HIS A 335 -21.50 14.93 -5.73
N TYR A 336 -22.31 14.79 -4.68
CA TYR A 336 -23.17 15.90 -4.24
C TYR A 336 -22.37 17.16 -3.88
N LEU A 337 -21.34 17.04 -3.01
CA LEU A 337 -20.54 18.20 -2.62
C LEU A 337 -19.64 18.73 -3.75
N ASN A 338 -18.99 17.86 -4.52
CA ASN A 338 -18.18 18.31 -5.65
C ASN A 338 -19.02 18.96 -6.76
N LEU A 339 -20.23 18.46 -7.04
CA LEU A 339 -21.17 19.12 -7.94
C LEU A 339 -21.65 20.45 -7.39
N ARG A 340 -21.82 20.59 -6.07
CA ARG A 340 -22.10 21.88 -5.44
C ARG A 340 -20.94 22.88 -5.64
N ILE A 341 -19.70 22.44 -5.51
CA ILE A 341 -18.52 23.26 -5.80
C ILE A 341 -18.49 23.65 -7.28
N LEU A 342 -18.69 22.70 -8.19
CA LEU A 342 -18.75 22.96 -9.63
C LEU A 342 -19.92 23.89 -10.00
N TRP A 343 -21.07 23.74 -9.37
CA TRP A 343 -22.23 24.62 -9.57
C TRP A 343 -21.93 26.06 -9.13
N SER A 344 -21.12 26.25 -8.10
CA SER A 344 -20.68 27.58 -7.65
C SER A 344 -19.79 28.29 -8.67
N GLU A 345 -19.06 27.56 -9.51
CA GLU A 345 -18.30 28.17 -10.62
C GLU A 345 -19.24 28.91 -11.58
N PHE A 346 -20.42 28.37 -11.85
CA PHE A 346 -21.37 28.99 -12.78
C PHE A 346 -22.19 30.13 -12.17
N ASN A 347 -22.50 30.06 -10.86
CA ASN A 347 -23.43 30.98 -10.21
C ASN A 347 -22.77 32.06 -9.33
N GLU A 348 -21.65 31.71 -8.67
CA GLU A 348 -21.01 32.54 -7.64
C GLU A 348 -19.66 33.10 -8.11
N PHE A 349 -18.95 32.41 -9.01
CA PHE A 349 -17.63 32.84 -9.48
C PHE A 349 -17.64 34.21 -10.16
N LYS A 350 -18.69 34.57 -10.89
CA LYS A 350 -18.74 35.91 -11.52
C LYS A 350 -19.32 36.98 -10.60
N THR A 351 -20.13 36.59 -9.62
CA THR A 351 -20.98 37.51 -8.84
C THR A 351 -20.38 37.86 -7.47
N VAL A 352 -19.60 36.98 -6.86
CA VAL A 352 -19.05 37.19 -5.50
C VAL A 352 -17.66 37.81 -5.56
N GLY A 353 -17.55 39.12 -5.36
CA GLY A 353 -16.28 39.84 -5.39
C GLY A 353 -15.82 40.21 -6.82
N PRO A 354 -14.66 40.89 -6.95
CA PRO A 354 -14.23 41.44 -8.24
C PRO A 354 -13.94 40.36 -9.29
N TYR A 355 -14.54 40.49 -10.48
CA TYR A 355 -14.29 39.62 -11.64
C TYR A 355 -13.51 40.38 -12.72
N VAL A 356 -12.25 40.65 -12.43
CA VAL A 356 -11.34 41.39 -13.32
C VAL A 356 -9.95 40.79 -13.17
N ILE A 357 -9.23 40.55 -14.28
CA ILE A 357 -7.84 40.09 -14.20
C ILE A 357 -6.92 41.30 -14.00
N ASN A 358 -6.16 41.31 -12.91
CA ASN A 358 -5.10 42.29 -12.66
C ASN A 358 -3.86 41.58 -12.09
N TRP A 359 -2.79 41.54 -12.89
CA TRP A 359 -1.54 40.87 -12.55
C TRP A 359 -0.75 41.57 -11.44
N GLU A 360 -0.79 42.90 -11.39
CA GLU A 360 -0.08 43.70 -10.37
C GLU A 360 -0.67 43.45 -8.98
N ASN A 361 -1.99 43.38 -8.89
CA ASN A 361 -2.70 43.11 -7.65
C ASN A 361 -2.86 41.61 -7.36
N GLU A 362 -2.33 40.72 -8.21
CA GLU A 362 -2.49 39.26 -8.13
C GLU A 362 -3.97 38.82 -8.07
N GLN A 363 -4.83 39.60 -8.72
CA GLN A 363 -6.24 39.32 -8.86
C GLN A 363 -6.43 38.49 -10.13
N PHE A 364 -6.57 37.18 -9.97
CA PHE A 364 -6.65 36.24 -11.09
C PHE A 364 -8.06 35.79 -11.45
N LYS A 365 -9.08 36.33 -10.79
CA LYS A 365 -10.46 35.94 -11.01
C LYS A 365 -11.00 36.58 -12.30
N GLY A 366 -11.15 35.77 -13.35
CA GLY A 366 -11.65 36.21 -14.64
C GLY A 366 -12.02 35.07 -15.59
N PRO A 367 -12.21 35.35 -16.89
CA PRO A 367 -12.62 34.33 -17.86
C PRO A 367 -11.65 33.16 -17.96
N LEU A 368 -10.34 33.45 -18.04
CA LEU A 368 -9.32 32.42 -18.18
C LEU A 368 -9.29 31.47 -16.98
N SER A 369 -9.26 32.02 -15.76
CA SER A 369 -9.26 31.20 -14.54
C SER A 369 -10.53 30.36 -14.45
N HIS A 370 -11.68 30.92 -14.80
CA HIS A 370 -12.97 30.23 -14.78
C HIS A 370 -13.02 29.05 -15.75
N TYR A 371 -12.51 29.21 -16.97
CA TYR A 371 -12.45 28.09 -17.93
C TYR A 371 -11.50 26.98 -17.44
N ILE A 372 -10.34 27.35 -16.91
CA ILE A 372 -9.35 26.37 -16.42
C ILE A 372 -9.88 25.64 -15.17
N SER A 373 -10.40 26.36 -14.17
CA SER A 373 -10.98 25.78 -12.95
C SER A 373 -12.14 24.85 -13.30
N THR A 374 -13.08 25.32 -14.12
CA THR A 374 -14.24 24.53 -14.55
C THR A 374 -13.82 23.29 -15.32
N ALA A 375 -12.87 23.39 -16.25
CA ALA A 375 -12.38 22.25 -17.02
C ALA A 375 -11.73 21.18 -16.12
N LEU A 376 -10.88 21.59 -15.17
CA LEU A 376 -10.22 20.68 -14.24
C LEU A 376 -11.21 20.03 -13.26
N LEU A 377 -12.12 20.81 -12.67
CA LEU A 377 -13.15 20.28 -11.77
C LEU A 377 -14.12 19.34 -12.49
N THR A 378 -14.52 19.68 -13.72
CA THR A 378 -15.36 18.81 -14.56
C THR A 378 -14.62 17.51 -14.89
N SER A 379 -13.34 17.58 -15.25
CA SER A 379 -12.52 16.38 -15.52
C SER A 379 -12.42 15.49 -14.29
N LEU A 380 -12.20 16.08 -13.11
CA LEU A 380 -12.19 15.36 -11.84
C LEU A 380 -13.56 14.71 -11.56
N GLN A 381 -14.65 15.43 -11.80
CA GLN A 381 -16.01 14.92 -11.63
C GLN A 381 -16.35 13.77 -12.60
N SER A 382 -15.87 13.84 -13.85
CA SER A 382 -16.02 12.77 -14.85
C SER A 382 -15.29 11.50 -14.41
N LEU A 383 -14.07 11.61 -13.88
CA LEU A 383 -13.33 10.47 -13.32
C LEU A 383 -14.05 9.86 -12.11
N ASN A 384 -14.60 10.70 -11.22
CA ASN A 384 -15.40 10.22 -10.09
C ASN A 384 -16.67 9.47 -10.56
N LEU A 385 -17.32 9.92 -11.65
CA LEU A 385 -18.46 9.21 -12.26
C LEU A 385 -18.06 7.88 -12.90
N PHE A 386 -16.90 7.84 -13.56
CA PHE A 386 -16.35 6.60 -14.11
C PHE A 386 -16.14 5.55 -13.01
N TRP A 387 -15.56 5.92 -11.87
CA TRP A 387 -15.43 4.99 -10.75
C TRP A 387 -16.74 4.66 -10.06
N LEU A 388 -17.69 5.60 -9.97
CA LEU A 388 -19.03 5.31 -9.46
C LEU A 388 -19.72 4.21 -10.26
N TYR A 389 -19.60 4.23 -11.59
CA TYR A 389 -20.11 3.16 -12.45
C TYR A 389 -19.55 1.79 -12.05
N TYR A 390 -18.24 1.68 -11.80
CA TYR A 390 -17.64 0.42 -11.33
C TYR A 390 -18.10 0.04 -9.92
N ILE A 391 -18.24 1.00 -9.01
CA ILE A 391 -18.74 0.76 -7.67
C ILE A 391 -20.16 0.17 -7.73
N PHE A 392 -21.06 0.75 -8.54
CA PHE A 392 -22.40 0.20 -8.72
C PHE A 392 -22.40 -1.15 -9.42
N ARG A 393 -21.51 -1.36 -10.40
CA ARG A 393 -21.35 -2.68 -11.02
C ARG A 393 -20.96 -3.75 -10.00
N ILE A 394 -20.05 -3.43 -9.08
CA ILE A 394 -19.64 -4.33 -8.00
C ILE A 394 -20.80 -4.54 -7.01
N ALA A 395 -21.52 -3.48 -6.64
CA ALA A 395 -22.67 -3.57 -5.76
C ALA A 395 -23.79 -4.44 -6.35
N TYR A 396 -24.07 -4.29 -7.65
CA TYR A 396 -25.02 -5.12 -8.37
C TYR A 396 -24.62 -6.60 -8.28
N ARG A 397 -23.37 -6.93 -8.61
CA ARG A 397 -22.86 -8.31 -8.49
C ARG A 397 -22.97 -8.83 -7.06
N PHE A 398 -22.54 -8.05 -6.07
CA PHE A 398 -22.58 -8.45 -4.66
C PHE A 398 -23.99 -8.75 -4.14
N VAL A 399 -25.02 -8.05 -4.64
CA VAL A 399 -26.42 -8.21 -4.20
C VAL A 399 -27.16 -9.28 -4.99
N PHE A 400 -26.96 -9.33 -6.32
CA PHE A 400 -27.76 -10.16 -7.22
C PHE A 400 -27.06 -11.47 -7.64
N GLU A 401 -25.73 -11.47 -7.73
CA GLU A 401 -24.94 -12.67 -8.01
C GLU A 401 -24.43 -13.22 -6.68
N ASN A 402 -25.26 -14.06 -6.03
CA ASN A 402 -24.86 -14.79 -4.82
C ASN A 402 -23.67 -15.71 -5.15
N VAL A 403 -22.45 -15.18 -5.01
CA VAL A 403 -21.17 -15.87 -5.19
C VAL A 403 -21.07 -16.58 -6.55
N ALA A 404 -20.59 -15.88 -7.57
CA ALA A 404 -20.01 -16.53 -8.73
C ALA A 404 -18.75 -15.77 -9.14
N GLU A 405 -17.70 -16.55 -9.35
CA GLU A 405 -16.34 -16.16 -9.66
C GLU A 405 -16.26 -15.03 -10.69
N ASP A 406 -15.33 -14.12 -10.43
CA ASP A 406 -15.07 -13.02 -11.33
C ASP A 406 -14.28 -13.54 -12.55
N ASP A 407 -14.86 -13.51 -13.76
CA ASP A 407 -14.12 -13.65 -15.03
C ASP A 407 -13.00 -12.57 -15.19
N ARG A 408 -12.84 -11.68 -14.21
CA ARG A 408 -11.77 -10.67 -14.10
C ARG A 408 -10.71 -11.02 -13.04
N SER A 409 -10.95 -11.97 -12.11
CA SER A 409 -9.91 -12.58 -11.25
C SER A 409 -9.10 -13.61 -12.01
N ASP A 410 -9.54 -14.06 -13.17
CA ASP A 410 -8.88 -15.10 -13.96
C ASP A 410 -7.45 -14.75 -14.45
N ASN A 411 -6.99 -13.51 -14.26
CA ASN A 411 -5.59 -13.09 -14.46
C ASN A 411 -4.81 -12.86 -13.15
N GLU A 412 -5.46 -12.66 -12.00
CA GLU A 412 -4.82 -12.51 -10.67
C GLU A 412 -4.90 -13.82 -9.85
N GLU A 413 -5.84 -14.70 -10.13
CA GLU A 413 -5.97 -16.05 -9.59
C GLU A 413 -5.05 -17.02 -10.35
N LYS A 414 -4.88 -16.82 -11.66
CA LYS A 414 -3.73 -17.37 -12.41
C LYS A 414 -2.39 -16.82 -11.91
N GLU A 415 -2.32 -15.59 -11.39
CA GLU A 415 -1.12 -15.04 -10.73
C GLU A 415 -0.83 -15.75 -9.40
N LEU A 416 -1.86 -16.18 -8.65
CA LEU A 416 -1.73 -17.02 -7.44
C LEU A 416 -1.31 -18.47 -7.74
N GLU A 417 -1.63 -18.99 -8.93
CA GLU A 417 -1.20 -20.31 -9.41
C GLU A 417 0.23 -20.26 -9.98
N ASP A 418 0.56 -19.27 -10.82
CA ASP A 418 1.90 -19.10 -11.41
C ASP A 418 2.98 -18.80 -10.36
N ASP A 419 2.63 -18.20 -9.22
CA ASP A 419 3.54 -17.99 -8.09
C ASP A 419 3.83 -19.27 -7.26
N GLN A 420 3.03 -20.33 -7.40
CA GLN A 420 3.25 -21.63 -6.72
C GLN A 420 4.06 -22.63 -7.55
N VAL A 421 4.07 -22.50 -8.87
CA VAL A 421 4.81 -23.39 -9.79
C VAL A 421 6.35 -23.36 -9.61
N PRO A 422 7.02 -22.23 -9.28
CA PRO A 422 8.48 -22.20 -9.17
C PRO A 422 9.04 -22.96 -7.95
N ASP A 423 8.28 -23.05 -6.86
CA ASP A 423 8.71 -23.73 -5.61
C ASP A 423 8.59 -25.27 -5.73
N LEU A 424 7.69 -25.76 -6.61
CA LEU A 424 7.54 -27.18 -6.91
C LEU A 424 8.56 -27.70 -7.93
N LEU A 425 9.07 -26.82 -8.81
CA LEU A 425 10.12 -27.18 -9.77
C LEU A 425 11.52 -27.21 -9.12
N THR A 426 11.78 -26.30 -8.17
CA THR A 426 13.05 -26.27 -7.42
C THR A 426 13.20 -27.45 -6.45
N THR A 427 12.11 -27.90 -5.83
CA THR A 427 12.12 -29.11 -4.98
C THR A 427 12.28 -30.42 -5.77
N ARG A 428 11.89 -30.44 -7.06
CA ARG A 428 12.14 -31.59 -7.95
C ARG A 428 13.58 -31.66 -8.44
N ASP A 429 14.23 -30.53 -8.71
CA ASP A 429 15.62 -30.51 -9.19
C ASP A 429 16.65 -30.84 -8.09
N GLU A 430 16.40 -30.53 -6.82
CA GLU A 430 17.30 -30.94 -5.72
C GLU A 430 17.33 -32.47 -5.52
N SER A 431 16.26 -33.19 -5.87
CA SER A 431 16.21 -34.66 -5.75
C SER A 431 17.00 -35.42 -6.82
N LYS A 432 17.38 -34.76 -7.93
CA LYS A 432 18.12 -35.38 -9.04
C LYS A 432 19.65 -35.21 -8.97
N ILE A 433 20.16 -34.35 -8.09
CA ILE A 433 21.60 -34.02 -8.02
C ILE A 433 22.38 -34.97 -7.10
N LEU A 434 21.71 -35.86 -6.37
CA LEU A 434 22.34 -36.78 -5.42
C LEU A 434 22.65 -38.16 -6.05
N ASN A 435 23.39 -38.21 -7.17
CA ASN A 435 24.12 -39.39 -7.65
C ASN A 435 25.02 -39.02 -8.84
N PRO A 436 26.29 -38.64 -8.63
CA PRO A 436 27.21 -38.45 -9.75
C PRO A 436 27.71 -39.82 -10.26
N GLN A 437 27.24 -40.24 -11.44
CA GLN A 437 27.93 -41.26 -12.23
C GLN A 437 29.18 -40.64 -12.86
N VAL A 438 30.34 -41.25 -12.58
CA VAL A 438 31.61 -40.96 -13.25
C VAL A 438 31.65 -41.76 -14.55
N THR A 439 31.72 -41.08 -15.69
CA THR A 439 32.01 -41.68 -16.99
C THR A 439 33.36 -41.20 -17.50
N THR A 440 34.32 -42.13 -17.55
CA THR A 440 35.57 -41.99 -18.30
C THR A 440 35.36 -42.58 -19.70
N ASN A 441 35.59 -41.79 -20.75
CA ASN A 441 35.52 -42.24 -22.14
C ASN A 441 36.83 -42.94 -22.54
N GLY A 442 36.74 -44.19 -23.00
CA GLY A 442 37.81 -44.81 -23.80
C GLY A 442 37.81 -46.33 -23.79
N LEU A 443 37.44 -46.92 -24.94
CA LEU A 443 37.58 -48.32 -25.39
C LEU A 443 36.38 -49.26 -25.21
N THR A 444 36.14 -50.01 -26.29
CA THR A 444 34.99 -50.82 -26.69
C THR A 444 34.64 -51.99 -25.77
N PRO A 445 33.37 -52.45 -25.76
CA PRO A 445 32.94 -53.56 -24.91
C PRO A 445 33.36 -54.91 -25.52
N ILE A 446 34.08 -55.72 -24.76
CA ILE A 446 34.18 -57.16 -25.00
C ILE A 446 33.23 -57.85 -24.03
N GLN A 447 32.31 -58.62 -24.59
CA GLN A 447 31.34 -59.45 -23.89
C GLN A 447 31.99 -60.80 -23.55
N VAL A 448 32.12 -61.12 -22.25
CA VAL A 448 32.30 -62.49 -21.75
C VAL A 448 31.56 -62.61 -20.41
N GLY A 449 30.66 -63.58 -20.30
CA GLY A 449 29.93 -63.88 -19.06
C GLY A 449 30.73 -64.80 -18.13
N LEU A 450 30.33 -64.86 -16.85
CA LEU A 450 30.17 -66.10 -16.08
C LEU A 450 29.57 -65.80 -14.69
N SER A 451 29.14 -66.89 -14.06
CA SER A 451 28.26 -67.07 -12.92
C SER A 451 28.90 -66.91 -11.53
N SER A 452 28.05 -67.14 -10.51
CA SER A 452 28.33 -67.40 -9.07
C SER A 452 28.68 -66.17 -8.23
N GLY A 453 28.23 -66.01 -7.00
CA GLY A 453 27.45 -66.80 -6.05
C GLY A 453 27.52 -66.05 -4.69
N VAL A 454 26.49 -66.22 -3.86
CA VAL A 454 26.48 -66.34 -2.37
C VAL A 454 27.48 -65.46 -1.58
N GLU A 455 27.10 -64.63 -0.60
CA GLU A 455 26.80 -65.09 0.78
C GLU A 455 26.24 -63.99 1.70
N ARG A 456 25.36 -64.42 2.62
CA ARG A 456 24.86 -63.70 3.81
C ARG A 456 25.98 -63.54 4.84
N SER A 457 26.00 -62.43 5.59
CA SER A 457 26.39 -62.49 7.01
C SER A 457 25.75 -61.37 7.84
N THR A 458 25.07 -61.80 8.90
CA THR A 458 24.50 -61.06 10.03
C THR A 458 25.54 -60.89 11.15
N ASN A 459 25.47 -59.80 11.93
CA ASN A 459 25.75 -59.67 13.40
C ASN A 459 25.89 -58.17 13.72
N SER A 460 24.98 -57.48 14.42
CA SER A 460 24.60 -57.52 15.85
C SER A 460 25.66 -57.00 16.84
N LEU A 461 25.26 -55.97 17.61
CA LEU A 461 25.51 -55.77 19.05
C LEU A 461 26.88 -55.20 19.53
N LEU A 462 26.92 -53.96 20.06
CA LEU A 462 26.84 -53.67 21.52
C LEU A 462 27.22 -52.23 21.90
N ASN A 463 26.52 -51.75 22.93
CA ASN A 463 26.61 -50.48 23.62
C ASN A 463 27.40 -50.68 24.93
N ARG A 464 28.44 -49.89 25.25
CA ARG A 464 28.85 -49.59 26.65
C ARG A 464 29.92 -48.49 26.70
N LYS A 465 29.59 -47.35 27.31
CA LYS A 465 30.56 -46.35 27.81
C LYS A 465 30.49 -46.37 29.34
N GLU A 466 31.60 -46.65 30.00
CA GLU A 466 31.76 -46.48 31.45
C GLU A 466 33.07 -45.73 31.74
N ALA A 467 32.91 -44.65 32.51
CA ALA A 467 33.78 -44.04 33.51
C ALA A 467 35.31 -44.25 33.48
N MET A 468 36.04 -43.12 33.41
CA MET A 468 37.22 -42.90 34.27
C MET A 468 37.58 -41.41 34.33
N ARG A 469 37.37 -40.74 35.47
CA ARG A 469 38.18 -39.60 35.95
C ARG A 469 37.80 -39.22 37.39
N THR A 470 38.47 -39.86 38.33
CA THR A 470 38.89 -39.31 39.64
C THR A 470 40.38 -39.02 39.43
N THR A 471 41.01 -37.91 39.82
CA THR A 471 41.23 -37.42 41.19
C THR A 471 41.98 -36.08 41.06
N ILE A 472 41.76 -35.13 41.98
CA ILE A 472 42.79 -34.45 42.81
C ILE A 472 42.22 -33.14 43.41
N HIS A 473 42.20 -33.17 44.75
CA HIS A 473 42.02 -32.15 45.80
C HIS A 473 40.73 -31.33 45.90
#